data_AF-A0AAE3PGY7-F1
#
_entry.id   AF-A0AAE3PGY7-F1
#
_cell.length_a   1.000
_cell.length_b   1.000
_cell.length_c   1.000
_cell.angle_alpha   90.00
_cell.angle_beta   90.00
_cell.angle_gamma   90.00
#
_symmetry.space_group_name_H-M   'P 1'
#
loop_
_entity.id
_entity.type
_entity.pdbx_description
1 polymer ?
#
loop_
_entity_poly.entity_id
_entity_poly.type
_entity_poly.pdbx_seq_one_letter_code
_entity_poly.pdbx_strand_id
1 'polypeptide(L)'
;MSATPPDADDDAYGGVFGAFPYALRASESWLFKLYAVVGGVLAGLFTLLFAFSLVVLVASTLGGRGGTFTFSRAFLLLIALFVVGPTAAPILLVARRLRRGESDDGYESAMAISGFLFLGSLYLGLLASIPPAQQRPVSGVLAPVVHTLYGLPPLAGLVPPLLAAALLLVVHRRLS
;
A
#
# COMPACT_ATOMS: atom_id res chain seq x y z
N MET A 1 -45.38 16.54 -0.58
CA MET A 1 -44.68 15.62 -1.50
C MET A 1 -43.25 16.12 -1.60
N SER A 2 -42.42 15.70 -0.64
CA SER A 2 -41.04 16.17 -0.45
C SER A 2 -40.11 15.20 -1.19
N ALA A 3 -39.32 15.73 -2.12
CA ALA A 3 -38.30 14.98 -2.83
C ALA A 3 -37.12 14.67 -1.88
N THR A 4 -36.89 13.39 -1.63
CA THR A 4 -35.67 12.89 -1.01
C THR A 4 -34.50 13.12 -1.99
N PRO A 5 -33.39 13.78 -1.59
CA PRO A 5 -32.24 13.90 -2.48
C PRO A 5 -31.62 12.51 -2.72
N PRO A 6 -31.18 12.21 -3.95
CA PRO A 6 -30.60 10.91 -4.28
C PRO A 6 -29.30 10.66 -3.52
N ASP A 7 -29.13 9.39 -3.17
CA ASP A 7 -28.10 8.75 -2.36
C ASP A 7 -26.66 9.16 -2.73
N ALA A 8 -26.12 10.17 -2.04
CA ALA A 8 -24.70 10.55 -2.16
C ALA A 8 -23.74 9.49 -1.61
N ASP A 9 -24.24 8.55 -0.80
CA ASP A 9 -23.45 7.47 -0.20
C ASP A 9 -23.15 6.34 -1.18
N ASP A 10 -24.02 6.08 -2.16
CA ASP A 10 -23.85 4.99 -3.14
C ASP A 10 -22.75 5.31 -4.19
N ASP A 11 -22.62 6.58 -4.61
CA ASP A 11 -21.55 7.01 -5.52
C ASP A 11 -20.16 7.02 -4.85
N ALA A 12 -20.11 7.31 -3.55
CA ALA A 12 -18.87 7.31 -2.78
C ALA A 12 -18.37 5.89 -2.48
N TYR A 13 -19.27 4.95 -2.12
CA TYR A 13 -18.94 3.54 -1.92
C TYR A 13 -18.64 2.79 -3.23
N GLY A 14 -19.36 3.11 -4.31
CA GLY A 14 -19.07 2.60 -5.66
C GLY A 14 -17.74 3.10 -6.24
N GLY A 15 -17.21 4.21 -5.71
CA GLY A 15 -15.98 4.84 -6.16
C GLY A 15 -14.72 4.00 -5.96
N VAL A 16 -14.50 3.43 -4.77
CA VAL A 16 -13.28 2.68 -4.44
C VAL A 16 -13.35 1.24 -4.99
N PHE A 17 -14.46 0.54 -4.77
CA PHE A 17 -14.62 -0.84 -5.25
C PHE A 17 -14.85 -0.92 -6.76
N GLY A 18 -15.42 0.12 -7.39
CA GLY A 18 -15.58 0.20 -8.84
C GLY A 18 -14.36 0.75 -9.60
N ALA A 19 -13.47 1.52 -8.94
CA ALA A 19 -12.28 2.07 -9.58
C ALA A 19 -11.28 0.99 -10.02
N PHE A 20 -11.11 -0.07 -9.23
CA PHE A 20 -10.20 -1.18 -9.54
C PHE A 20 -10.59 -1.95 -10.81
N PRO A 21 -11.81 -2.50 -10.94
CA PRO A 21 -12.22 -3.21 -12.15
C PRO A 21 -12.29 -2.27 -13.37
N TYR A 22 -12.66 -1.01 -13.17
CA TYR A 22 -12.65 0.00 -14.23
C TYR A 22 -11.23 0.26 -14.78
N ALA A 23 -10.25 0.50 -13.89
CA ALA A 23 -8.88 0.80 -14.30
C ALA A 23 -8.23 -0.38 -15.05
N LEU A 24 -8.50 -1.62 -14.62
CA LEU A 24 -8.02 -2.83 -15.29
C LEU A 24 -8.58 -2.97 -16.72
N ARG A 25 -9.83 -2.56 -16.93
CA ARG A 25 -10.51 -2.71 -18.21
C ARG A 25 -10.23 -1.57 -19.17
N ALA A 26 -10.03 -0.35 -18.67
CA ALA A 26 -9.81 0.85 -19.47
C ALA A 26 -8.33 1.15 -19.79
N SER A 27 -7.39 0.63 -18.99
CA SER A 27 -5.96 0.79 -19.26
C SER A 27 -5.52 -0.04 -20.48
N GLU A 28 -4.61 0.49 -21.28
CA GLU A 28 -3.95 -0.24 -22.39
C GLU A 28 -2.63 -0.89 -21.92
N SER A 29 -2.00 -0.36 -20.87
CA SER A 29 -0.70 -0.84 -20.35
C SER A 29 -0.77 -2.22 -19.67
N TRP A 30 -0.07 -3.21 -20.22
CA TRP A 30 0.07 -4.52 -19.59
C TRP A 30 0.78 -4.47 -18.24
N LEU A 31 1.77 -3.58 -18.08
CA LEU A 31 2.51 -3.43 -16.84
C LEU A 31 1.62 -2.87 -15.72
N PHE A 32 0.79 -1.89 -16.06
CA PHE A 32 -0.21 -1.38 -15.11
C PHE A 32 -1.26 -2.43 -14.76
N LYS A 33 -1.77 -3.20 -15.73
CA LYS A 33 -2.71 -4.30 -15.44
C LYS A 33 -2.13 -5.32 -14.48
N LEU A 34 -0.88 -5.75 -14.71
CA LEU A 34 -0.19 -6.67 -13.80
C LEU A 34 -0.06 -6.06 -12.39
N TYR A 35 0.36 -4.79 -12.30
CA TYR A 35 0.44 -4.10 -11.01
C TYR A 35 -0.92 -3.98 -10.34
N ALA A 36 -1.96 -3.61 -11.06
CA ALA A 36 -3.29 -3.40 -10.50
C ALA A 36 -3.89 -4.70 -9.93
N VAL A 37 -3.62 -5.85 -10.58
CA VAL A 37 -3.97 -7.15 -10.02
C VAL A 37 -3.13 -7.46 -8.77
N VAL A 38 -1.81 -7.44 -8.88
CA VAL A 38 -0.91 -7.83 -7.77
C VAL A 38 -1.06 -6.88 -6.57
N GLY A 39 -0.97 -5.58 -6.82
CA GLY A 39 -1.13 -4.50 -5.86
C GLY A 39 -2.53 -4.46 -5.28
N GLY A 40 -3.59 -4.72 -6.06
CA GLY A 40 -4.95 -4.81 -5.54
C GLY A 40 -5.16 -5.99 -4.60
N VAL A 41 -4.65 -7.18 -4.97
CA VAL A 41 -4.66 -8.36 -4.10
C VAL A 41 -3.89 -8.09 -2.81
N LEU A 42 -2.69 -7.51 -2.90
CA LEU A 42 -1.88 -7.18 -1.73
C LEU A 42 -2.51 -6.10 -0.85
N ALA A 43 -3.10 -5.05 -1.43
CA ALA A 43 -3.82 -4.02 -0.67
C ALA A 43 -5.01 -4.64 0.08
N GLY A 44 -5.78 -5.52 -0.57
CA GLY A 44 -6.85 -6.27 0.07
C GLY A 44 -6.34 -7.18 1.20
N LEU A 45 -5.27 -7.92 0.96
CA LEU A 45 -4.63 -8.77 1.97
C LEU A 45 -4.13 -7.96 3.17
N PHE A 46 -3.40 -6.86 2.93
CA PHE A 46 -2.91 -5.98 3.99
C PHE A 46 -4.08 -5.40 4.79
N THR A 47 -5.13 -4.92 4.12
CA THR A 47 -6.34 -4.42 4.78
C THR A 47 -6.95 -5.48 5.69
N LEU A 48 -7.08 -6.72 5.20
CA LEU A 48 -7.61 -7.84 5.97
C LEU A 48 -6.72 -8.19 7.18
N LEU A 49 -5.40 -8.23 6.99
CA LEU A 49 -4.43 -8.50 8.05
C LEU A 49 -4.47 -7.42 9.14
N PHE A 50 -4.52 -6.14 8.76
CA PHE A 50 -4.66 -5.04 9.72
C PHE A 50 -6.02 -5.06 10.42
N ALA A 51 -7.11 -5.39 9.72
CA ALA A 51 -8.42 -5.54 10.32
C ALA A 51 -8.44 -6.67 11.37
N PHE A 52 -7.91 -7.85 11.05
CA PHE A 52 -7.77 -8.94 12.02
C PHE A 52 -6.84 -8.59 13.16
N SER A 53 -5.71 -7.92 12.88
CA SER A 53 -4.80 -7.42 13.91
C SER A 53 -5.52 -6.47 14.87
N LEU A 54 -6.37 -5.57 14.37
CA LEU A 54 -7.21 -4.69 15.19
C LEU A 54 -8.22 -5.48 16.02
N VAL A 55 -8.88 -6.50 15.46
CA VAL A 55 -9.80 -7.37 16.19
C VAL A 55 -9.08 -8.09 17.33
N VAL A 56 -7.91 -8.68 17.08
CA VAL A 56 -7.09 -9.34 18.11
C VAL A 56 -6.63 -8.33 19.16
N LEU A 57 -6.24 -7.13 18.74
CA LEU A 57 -5.86 -6.04 19.64
C LEU A 57 -7.03 -5.58 20.50
N VAL A 58 -8.28 -5.62 20.01
CA VAL A 58 -9.47 -5.34 20.83
C VAL A 58 -9.79 -6.52 21.76
N ALA A 59 -9.76 -7.75 21.25
CA ALA A 59 -10.08 -8.96 22.03
C ALA A 59 -9.14 -9.15 23.23
N SER A 60 -7.84 -8.89 23.04
CA SER A 60 -6.82 -8.93 24.09
C SER A 60 -6.96 -7.84 25.17
N THR A 61 -7.91 -6.91 25.00
CA THR A 61 -8.08 -5.75 25.90
C THR A 61 -9.33 -5.80 26.78
N LEU A 62 -10.07 -6.92 26.78
CA LEU A 62 -11.25 -7.13 27.63
C LEU A 62 -10.94 -7.18 29.15
N GLY A 63 -9.69 -6.96 29.58
CA GLY A 63 -9.28 -6.97 31.00
C GLY A 63 -8.26 -5.92 31.45
N GLY A 64 -7.93 -4.87 30.67
CA GLY A 64 -6.83 -3.92 30.96
C GLY A 64 -7.22 -2.43 30.98
N ARG A 65 -6.46 -1.59 31.70
CA ARG A 65 -6.68 -0.13 31.89
C ARG A 65 -6.54 0.70 30.58
N GLY A 66 -7.54 1.54 30.29
CA GLY A 66 -7.84 2.19 28.99
C GLY A 66 -6.86 3.21 28.36
N GLY A 67 -5.64 3.41 28.86
CA GLY A 67 -4.73 4.47 28.38
C GLY A 67 -3.86 4.09 27.17
N THR A 68 -3.09 3.00 27.28
CA THR A 68 -2.13 2.57 26.23
C THR A 68 -2.83 2.02 24.97
N PHE A 69 -4.08 1.58 25.10
CA PHE A 69 -4.82 0.92 24.04
C PHE A 69 -5.26 1.86 22.92
N THR A 70 -5.63 3.10 23.25
CA THR A 70 -6.00 4.09 22.23
C THR A 70 -4.80 4.47 21.37
N PHE A 71 -3.62 4.64 21.99
CA PHE A 71 -2.38 4.90 21.26
C PHE A 71 -2.01 3.74 20.33
N SER A 72 -1.99 2.50 20.84
CA SER A 72 -1.64 1.32 20.02
C SER A 72 -2.61 1.11 18.86
N ARG A 73 -3.92 1.38 19.04
CA ARG A 73 -4.92 1.26 17.98
C ARG A 73 -4.75 2.35 16.92
N ALA A 74 -4.59 3.61 17.35
CA ALA A 74 -4.36 4.72 16.42
C ALA A 74 -3.06 4.53 15.63
N PHE A 75 -2.00 4.04 16.29
CA PHE A 75 -0.74 3.72 15.63
C PHE A 75 -0.87 2.57 14.63
N LEU A 76 -1.62 1.52 14.96
CA LEU A 76 -1.90 0.44 14.01
C LEU A 76 -2.64 0.95 12.76
N LEU A 77 -3.66 1.81 12.95
CA LEU A 77 -4.39 2.43 11.84
C LEU A 77 -3.47 3.33 10.99
N LEU A 78 -2.56 4.06 11.63
CA LEU A 78 -1.57 4.88 10.94
C LEU A 78 -0.67 4.00 10.06
N ILE A 79 -0.11 2.92 10.61
CA ILE A 79 0.71 1.98 9.84
C ILE A 79 -0.11 1.38 8.69
N ALA A 80 -1.35 0.95 8.96
CA ALA A 80 -2.23 0.40 7.95
C ALA A 80 -2.42 1.39 6.78
N LEU A 81 -2.66 2.67 7.08
CA LEU A 81 -2.77 3.72 6.07
C LEU A 81 -1.47 3.91 5.28
N PHE A 82 -0.31 3.93 5.95
CA PHE A 82 0.99 4.10 5.31
C PHE A 82 1.41 2.89 4.44
N VAL A 83 0.84 1.71 4.68
CA VAL A 83 1.08 0.51 3.86
C VAL A 83 0.04 0.40 2.73
N VAL A 84 -1.24 0.46 3.07
CA VAL A 84 -2.34 0.26 2.11
C VAL A 84 -2.47 1.45 1.17
N GLY A 85 -2.33 2.67 1.68
CA GLY A 85 -2.51 3.90 0.90
C GLY A 85 -1.57 3.96 -0.32
N PRO A 86 -0.24 3.91 -0.15
CA PRO A 86 0.69 3.92 -1.28
C PRO A 86 0.61 2.66 -2.16
N THR A 87 0.13 1.53 -1.64
CA THR A 87 -0.14 0.33 -2.46
C THR A 87 -1.34 0.55 -3.40
N ALA A 88 -2.40 1.18 -2.90
CA ALA A 88 -3.59 1.46 -3.71
C ALA A 88 -3.44 2.72 -4.57
N ALA A 89 -2.55 3.65 -4.19
CA ALA A 89 -2.44 4.97 -4.80
C ALA A 89 -2.21 4.94 -6.33
N PRO A 90 -1.27 4.15 -6.90
CA PRO A 90 -1.06 4.15 -8.35
C PRO A 90 -2.32 3.74 -9.11
N ILE A 91 -3.09 2.79 -8.56
CA ILE A 91 -4.32 2.28 -9.16
C ILE A 91 -5.40 3.38 -9.17
N LEU A 92 -5.59 4.04 -8.04
CA LEU A 92 -6.59 5.12 -7.90
C LEU A 92 -6.22 6.35 -8.75
N LEU A 93 -4.94 6.71 -8.80
CA LEU A 93 -4.45 7.84 -9.58
C LEU A 93 -4.60 7.60 -11.09
N VAL A 94 -4.29 6.40 -11.57
CA VAL A 94 -4.52 6.02 -12.97
C VAL A 94 -6.03 5.94 -13.27
N ALA A 95 -6.83 5.32 -12.41
CA ALA A 95 -8.28 5.28 -12.57
C ALA A 95 -8.90 6.68 -12.71
N ARG A 96 -8.43 7.64 -11.90
CA ARG A 96 -8.87 9.04 -11.97
C ARG A 96 -8.53 9.69 -13.31
N ARG A 97 -7.34 9.44 -13.84
CA ARG A 97 -6.87 10.03 -15.11
C ARG A 97 -7.58 9.41 -16.32
N LEU A 98 -7.81 8.09 -16.28
CA LEU A 98 -8.62 7.37 -17.26
C LEU A 98 -10.04 7.93 -17.34
N ARG A 99 -10.69 8.20 -16.19
CA ARG A 99 -12.03 8.82 -16.15
C ARG A 99 -12.07 10.22 -16.78
N ARG A 100 -10.94 10.92 -16.87
CA ARG A 100 -10.82 12.25 -17.48
C ARG A 100 -10.39 12.20 -18.95
N GLY A 101 -10.05 11.02 -19.48
CA GLY A 101 -9.49 10.89 -20.83
C GLY A 101 -8.07 11.47 -20.98
N GLU A 102 -7.35 11.63 -19.87
CA GLU A 102 -6.03 12.28 -19.81
C GLU A 102 -4.88 11.26 -19.62
N SER A 103 -5.19 9.95 -19.63
CA SER A 103 -4.19 8.91 -19.37
C SER A 103 -3.43 8.56 -20.65
N ASP A 104 -2.13 8.30 -20.49
CA ASP A 104 -1.24 7.82 -21.53
C ASP A 104 -0.43 6.61 -21.00
N ASP A 105 0.07 5.77 -21.91
CA ASP A 105 0.77 4.53 -21.57
C ASP A 105 2.05 4.78 -20.74
N GLY A 106 2.70 5.93 -20.93
CA GLY A 106 3.89 6.34 -20.17
C GLY A 106 3.56 6.61 -18.71
N TYR A 107 2.48 7.34 -18.44
CA TYR A 107 1.97 7.59 -17.08
C TYR A 107 1.53 6.30 -16.39
N GLU A 108 0.77 5.44 -17.09
CA GLU A 108 0.30 4.16 -16.57
C GLU A 108 1.47 3.24 -16.17
N SER A 109 2.47 3.14 -17.05
CA SER A 109 3.69 2.36 -16.80
C SER A 109 4.53 2.95 -15.67
N ALA A 110 4.70 4.28 -15.61
CA ALA A 110 5.46 4.94 -14.56
C ALA A 110 4.80 4.78 -13.17
N MET A 111 3.47 4.83 -13.11
CA MET A 111 2.70 4.55 -11.90
C MET A 111 2.85 3.08 -11.47
N ALA A 112 2.80 2.14 -12.42
CA ALA A 112 3.01 0.73 -12.15
C ALA A 112 4.42 0.44 -11.60
N ILE A 113 5.47 1.00 -12.22
CA ILE A 113 6.86 0.87 -11.76
C ILE A 113 7.00 1.44 -10.35
N SER A 114 6.47 2.64 -10.10
CA SER A 114 6.52 3.27 -8.78
C SER A 114 5.84 2.41 -7.71
N GLY A 115 4.70 1.81 -8.07
CA GLY A 115 3.98 0.88 -7.22
C GLY A 115 4.77 -0.41 -6.91
N PHE A 116 5.39 -1.02 -7.91
CA PHE A 116 6.25 -2.19 -7.70
C PHE A 116 7.49 -1.86 -6.87
N LEU A 117 8.10 -0.69 -7.09
CA LEU A 117 9.20 -0.20 -6.26
C LEU A 117 8.78 -0.03 -4.81
N PHE A 118 7.57 0.49 -4.55
CA PHE A 118 7.02 0.56 -3.20
C PHE A 118 6.87 -0.83 -2.57
N LEU A 119 6.26 -1.79 -3.28
CA LEU A 119 6.10 -3.16 -2.78
C LEU A 119 7.46 -3.85 -2.50
N GLY A 120 8.42 -3.69 -3.42
CA GLY A 120 9.78 -4.21 -3.23
C GLY A 120 10.46 -3.57 -2.01
N SER A 121 10.28 -2.25 -1.83
CA SER A 121 10.85 -1.54 -0.68
C SER A 121 10.23 -1.94 0.65
N LEU A 122 8.93 -2.27 0.70
CA LEU A 122 8.29 -2.85 1.89
C LEU A 122 8.91 -4.20 2.24
N TYR A 123 9.16 -5.04 1.24
CA TYR A 123 9.84 -6.32 1.45
C TYR A 123 11.26 -6.13 1.99
N LEU A 124 12.03 -5.18 1.43
CA LEU A 124 13.36 -4.84 1.94
C LEU A 124 13.34 -4.32 3.37
N GLY A 125 12.37 -3.46 3.71
CA GLY A 125 12.18 -2.96 5.06
C GLY A 125 11.86 -4.07 6.05
N LEU A 126 11.01 -5.02 5.66
CA LEU A 126 10.69 -6.20 6.46
C LEU A 126 11.93 -7.08 6.67
N LEU A 127 12.73 -7.28 5.62
CA LEU A 127 13.97 -8.06 5.67
C LEU A 127 15.02 -7.42 6.61
N ALA A 128 15.16 -6.09 6.56
CA ALA A 128 16.02 -5.34 7.49
C ALA A 128 15.52 -5.37 8.95
N SER A 129 14.24 -5.65 9.16
CA SER A 129 13.62 -5.69 10.49
C SER A 129 13.69 -7.07 11.16
N ILE A 130 14.28 -8.08 10.50
CA ILE A 130 14.36 -9.44 11.04
C ILE A 130 15.31 -9.49 12.25
N PRO A 131 14.83 -9.91 13.44
CA PRO A 131 15.66 -10.08 14.62
C PRO A 131 16.80 -11.08 14.40
N PRO A 132 18.00 -10.89 14.99
CA PRO A 132 19.16 -11.77 14.79
C PRO A 132 18.87 -13.25 15.00
N ALA A 133 18.03 -13.60 16.00
CA ALA A 133 17.65 -14.97 16.31
C ALA A 133 16.83 -15.67 15.20
N GLN A 134 16.27 -14.91 14.26
CA GLN A 134 15.41 -15.39 13.17
C GLN A 134 16.08 -15.25 11.80
N GLN A 135 17.27 -14.64 11.74
CA GLN A 135 18.03 -14.50 10.51
C GLN A 135 18.53 -15.87 10.05
N ARG A 136 18.34 -16.15 8.76
CA ARG A 136 18.86 -17.37 8.11
C ARG A 136 20.10 -17.03 7.29
N PRO A 137 21.10 -17.91 7.24
CA PRO A 137 22.23 -17.73 6.35
C PRO A 137 21.75 -17.71 4.89
N VAL A 138 22.24 -16.75 4.11
CA VAL A 138 21.89 -16.57 2.70
C VAL A 138 23.15 -16.72 1.86
N SER A 139 23.06 -17.48 0.77
CA SER A 139 24.14 -17.69 -0.19
C SER A 139 23.75 -17.18 -1.58
N GLY A 140 24.75 -16.97 -2.44
CA GLY A 140 24.55 -16.51 -3.82
C GLY A 140 24.70 -15.00 -4.01
N VAL A 141 24.33 -14.51 -5.20
CA VAL A 141 24.63 -13.14 -5.67
C VAL A 141 23.99 -12.05 -4.81
N LEU A 142 22.86 -12.34 -4.16
CA LEU A 142 22.17 -11.39 -3.29
C LEU A 142 22.64 -11.43 -1.83
N ALA A 143 23.53 -12.36 -1.46
CA ALA A 143 24.01 -12.48 -0.07
C ALA A 143 24.60 -11.17 0.48
N PRO A 144 25.41 -10.39 -0.27
CA PRO A 144 25.94 -9.12 0.25
C PRO A 144 24.84 -8.12 0.61
N VAL A 145 23.77 -8.05 -0.20
CA VAL A 145 22.64 -7.14 0.04
C VAL A 145 21.91 -7.56 1.31
N VAL A 146 21.61 -8.86 1.47
CA VAL A 146 20.92 -9.36 2.66
C VAL A 146 21.75 -9.17 3.92
N HIS A 147 23.05 -9.48 3.88
CA HIS A 147 23.95 -9.24 5.00
C HIS A 147 24.02 -7.76 5.39
N THR A 148 24.05 -6.86 4.40
CA THR A 148 23.99 -5.42 4.65
C THR A 148 22.69 -5.05 5.36
N LEU A 149 21.54 -5.54 4.90
CA LEU A 149 20.24 -5.27 5.50
C LEU A 149 20.12 -5.80 6.93
N TYR A 150 20.65 -6.99 7.21
CA TYR A 150 20.68 -7.58 8.56
C TYR A 150 21.57 -6.83 9.55
N GLY A 151 22.59 -6.12 9.04
CA GLY A 151 23.48 -5.29 9.85
C GLY A 151 22.94 -3.89 10.17
N LEU A 152 21.83 -3.48 9.54
CA LEU A 152 21.25 -2.15 9.75
C LEU A 152 20.46 -2.09 11.07
N PRO A 153 20.40 -0.90 11.71
CA PRO A 153 19.44 -0.65 12.78
C PRO A 153 18.01 -0.91 12.26
N PRO A 154 17.11 -1.53 13.05
CA PRO A 154 15.75 -1.86 12.58
C PRO A 154 14.97 -0.67 12.02
N LEU A 155 15.16 0.52 12.60
CA LEU A 155 14.50 1.76 12.13
C LEU A 155 14.94 2.17 10.72
N ALA A 156 16.14 1.80 10.28
CA ALA A 156 16.59 2.04 8.92
C ALA A 156 15.77 1.27 7.87
N GLY A 157 15.10 0.17 8.28
CA GLY A 157 14.15 -0.56 7.45
C GLY A 157 12.95 0.28 6.99
N LEU A 158 12.66 1.41 7.64
CA LEU A 158 11.59 2.34 7.22
C LEU A 158 12.02 3.26 6.06
N VAL A 159 13.33 3.44 5.85
CA VAL A 159 13.83 4.38 4.84
C VAL A 159 13.44 3.96 3.42
N PRO A 160 13.62 2.70 2.99
CA PRO A 160 13.22 2.27 1.65
C PRO A 160 11.75 2.56 1.30
N PRO A 161 10.75 2.15 2.11
CA PRO A 161 9.34 2.40 1.77
C PRO A 161 8.95 3.88 1.80
N LEU A 162 9.55 4.68 2.69
CA LEU A 162 9.32 6.12 2.70
C LEU A 162 9.85 6.81 1.44
N LEU A 163 11.07 6.43 1.00
CA LEU A 163 11.64 6.94 -0.23
C LEU A 163 10.83 6.52 -1.46
N ALA A 164 10.38 5.27 -1.52
CA ALA A 164 9.56 4.78 -2.62
C ALA A 164 8.17 5.47 -2.68
N ALA A 165 7.54 5.71 -1.53
CA ALA A 165 6.29 6.48 -1.46
C ALA A 165 6.50 7.94 -1.89
N ALA A 166 7.60 8.57 -1.46
CA ALA A 166 7.95 9.92 -1.92
C ALA A 166 8.21 9.96 -3.43
N LEU A 167 8.93 8.97 -3.97
CA LEU A 167 9.18 8.82 -5.40
C LEU A 167 7.88 8.70 -6.18
N LEU A 168 6.94 7.86 -5.73
CA LEU A 168 5.61 7.74 -6.32
C LEU A 168 4.91 9.10 -6.43
N LEU A 169 4.91 9.89 -5.36
CA LEU A 169 4.33 11.23 -5.36
C LEU A 169 5.05 12.19 -6.32
N VAL A 170 6.37 12.11 -6.40
CA VAL A 170 7.18 12.90 -7.33
C VAL A 170 6.87 12.53 -8.77
N VAL A 171 6.84 11.23 -9.10
CA VAL A 171 6.50 10.73 -10.44
C VAL A 171 5.11 11.19 -10.83
N HIS A 172 4.13 11.04 -9.93
CA HIS A 172 2.77 11.52 -10.17
C HIS A 172 2.76 13.02 -10.47
N ARG A 173 3.41 13.85 -9.65
CA ARG A 173 3.46 15.31 -9.86
C ARG A 173 4.22 15.76 -11.10
N ARG A 174 5.21 15.01 -11.56
CA ARG A 174 6.01 15.36 -12.74
C ARG A 174 5.33 14.99 -14.05
N LEU A 175 4.47 13.97 -14.02
CA LEU A 175 3.75 13.48 -15.19
C LEU A 175 2.28 13.93 -15.23
N SER A 176 1.79 14.57 -14.16
CA SER A 176 0.47 15.24 -14.10
C SER A 176 0.54 16.61 -14.74
#